data_AF-A0A6G0YXG5-F1
#
_entry.id   AF-A0A6G0YXG5-F1
#
_cell.length_a   1.000
_cell.length_b   1.000
_cell.length_c   1.000
_cell.angle_alpha   90.00
_cell.angle_beta   90.00
_cell.angle_gamma   90.00
#
_symmetry.space_group_name_H-M   'P 1'
#
loop_
_entity.id
_entity.type
_entity.pdbx_description
1 polymer ?
#
loop_
_entity_poly.entity_id
_entity_poly.type
_entity_poly.pdbx_seq_one_letter_code
_entity_poly.pdbx_strand_id
1 'polypeptide(L)'
;MSHNLPGIEDNNEDILPPEKRIQQLLLLSSKIELNTNIAARKYYRSGREMISMADVYTKENNLEQAYILYMRFMTLFLETINEHPDYKNVPIEERNLNYRALREVLPIAENIKTKLLEQYSTQYELYQERKVNIFLRTLNFSYSKTLLCSNSYFSVL
;
A
#
# COMPACT_ATOMS: atom_id res chain seq x y z
N MET A 1 38.73 -9.74 -5.25
CA MET A 1 38.05 -9.41 -3.98
C MET A 1 37.10 -8.26 -4.25
N SER A 2 35.83 -8.57 -4.54
CA SER A 2 34.78 -7.57 -4.73
C SER A 2 34.28 -7.11 -3.37
N HIS A 3 34.47 -5.84 -3.05
CA HIS A 3 33.81 -5.23 -1.91
C HIS A 3 32.32 -5.11 -2.22
N ASN A 4 31.52 -6.01 -1.64
CA ASN A 4 30.08 -5.84 -1.56
C ASN A 4 29.81 -4.61 -0.66
N LEU A 5 29.14 -3.60 -1.21
CA LEU A 5 28.56 -2.52 -0.41
C LEU A 5 27.47 -3.10 0.50
N PRO A 6 27.32 -2.58 1.73
CA PRO A 6 26.43 -3.14 2.73
C PRO A 6 24.97 -2.97 2.28
N GLY A 7 24.19 -4.01 2.59
CA GLY A 7 22.83 -4.21 2.12
C GLY A 7 21.92 -3.02 2.34
N ILE A 8 21.44 -2.50 1.22
CA ILE A 8 20.05 -2.07 1.13
C ILE A 8 19.33 -3.35 0.70
N GLU A 9 18.69 -4.03 1.64
CA GLU A 9 17.62 -4.95 1.27
C GLU A 9 16.52 -4.06 0.68
N ASP A 10 16.61 -3.82 -0.63
CA ASP A 10 15.59 -3.13 -1.41
C ASP A 10 14.37 -4.06 -1.41
N ASN A 11 13.51 -3.91 -0.41
CA ASN A 11 12.15 -4.41 -0.51
C ASN A 11 11.54 -3.69 -1.73
N ASN A 12 11.54 -4.35 -2.89
CA ASN A 12 11.14 -3.79 -4.19
C ASN A 12 9.77 -3.08 -4.17
N GLU A 13 8.95 -3.34 -3.15
CA GLU A 13 7.65 -2.68 -2.90
C GLU A 13 7.76 -1.20 -2.52
N ASP A 14 8.81 -0.77 -1.80
CA ASP A 14 8.97 0.63 -1.37
C ASP A 14 9.38 1.59 -2.50
N ILE A 15 9.66 1.05 -3.69
CA ILE A 15 10.21 1.79 -4.85
C ILE A 15 9.11 2.11 -5.88
N LEU A 16 7.90 1.62 -5.69
CA LEU A 16 6.81 1.78 -6.65
C LEU A 16 6.24 3.20 -6.62
N PRO A 17 5.70 3.69 -7.76
CA PRO A 17 4.94 4.93 -7.78
C PRO A 17 3.81 4.93 -6.74
N PRO A 18 3.48 6.07 -6.12
CA PRO A 18 2.48 6.17 -5.05
C PRO A 18 1.16 5.48 -5.39
N GLU A 19 0.64 5.68 -6.60
CA GLU A 19 -0.62 5.11 -7.06
C GLU A 19 -0.55 3.58 -7.17
N LYS A 20 0.61 3.03 -7.54
CA LYS A 20 0.82 1.59 -7.64
C LYS A 20 0.81 0.93 -6.27
N ARG A 21 1.39 1.58 -5.25
CA ARG A 21 1.35 1.12 -3.87
C ARG A 21 -0.09 1.12 -3.34
N ILE A 22 -0.85 2.18 -3.57
CA ILE A 22 -2.28 2.22 -3.22
C ILE A 22 -3.06 1.10 -3.93
N GLN A 23 -2.78 0.86 -5.23
CA GLN A 23 -3.39 -0.25 -5.96
C GLN A 23 -3.09 -1.61 -5.33
N GLN A 24 -1.87 -1.85 -4.83
CA GLN A 24 -1.54 -3.09 -4.11
C GLN A 24 -2.34 -3.23 -2.82
N LEU A 25 -2.48 -2.16 -2.03
CA LEU A 25 -3.32 -2.19 -0.82
C LEU A 25 -4.78 -2.53 -1.14
N LEU A 26 -5.32 -1.98 -2.25
CA LEU A 26 -6.66 -2.31 -2.72
C LEU A 26 -6.79 -3.79 -3.11
N LEU A 27 -5.81 -4.36 -3.81
CA LEU A 27 -5.78 -5.78 -4.15
C LEU A 27 -5.72 -6.68 -2.91
N LEU A 28 -4.99 -6.27 -1.87
CA LEU A 28 -4.96 -7.00 -0.60
C LEU A 28 -6.31 -6.93 0.13
N SER A 29 -7.04 -5.84 -0.03
CA SER A 29 -8.36 -5.64 0.60
C SER A 29 -9.48 -6.45 -0.06
N SER A 30 -9.43 -6.66 -1.38
CA SER A 30 -10.50 -7.28 -2.17
C SER A 30 -10.55 -8.81 -2.12
N LYS A 31 -9.60 -9.46 -1.45
CA LYS A 31 -9.56 -10.92 -1.30
C LYS A 31 -10.53 -11.42 -0.22
N ILE A 32 -11.84 -11.33 -0.50
CA ILE A 32 -12.89 -11.85 0.39
C ILE A 32 -13.80 -12.80 -0.40
N GLU A 33 -13.73 -14.08 -0.07
CA GLU A 33 -14.70 -15.07 -0.55
C GLU A 33 -15.71 -15.37 0.56
N LEU A 34 -16.99 -15.25 0.24
CA LEU A 34 -18.06 -15.58 1.18
C LEU A 34 -18.23 -17.10 1.25
N ASN A 35 -18.04 -17.65 2.45
CA ASN A 35 -18.41 -19.03 2.74
C ASN A 35 -19.91 -19.10 3.06
N THR A 36 -20.68 -19.73 2.19
CA THR A 36 -22.14 -19.87 2.29
C THR A 36 -22.59 -20.78 3.44
N ASN A 37 -21.71 -21.58 4.02
CA ASN A 37 -21.99 -22.38 5.22
C ASN A 37 -22.02 -21.52 6.50
N ILE A 38 -21.56 -20.27 6.43
CA ILE A 38 -21.54 -19.32 7.53
C ILE A 38 -22.73 -18.38 7.35
N ALA A 39 -23.65 -18.33 8.32
CA ALA A 39 -24.79 -17.42 8.28
C ALA A 39 -24.36 -15.96 7.99
N ALA A 40 -25.11 -15.26 7.12
CA ALA A 40 -24.76 -13.91 6.66
C ALA A 40 -24.55 -12.95 7.85
N ARG A 41 -25.37 -13.12 8.90
CA ARG A 41 -25.32 -12.36 10.15
C ARG A 41 -23.96 -12.42 10.87
N LYS A 42 -23.19 -13.51 10.73
CA LYS A 42 -21.86 -13.62 11.33
C LYS A 42 -20.87 -12.63 10.71
N TYR A 43 -20.98 -12.37 9.40
CA TYR A 43 -20.14 -11.38 8.73
C TYR A 43 -20.38 -9.96 9.28
N TYR A 44 -21.63 -9.59 9.62
CA TYR A 44 -21.92 -8.30 10.28
C TYR A 44 -21.21 -8.14 11.62
N ARG A 45 -21.08 -9.22 12.39
CA ARG A 45 -20.28 -9.20 13.62
C ARG A 45 -18.80 -9.00 13.30
N SER A 46 -18.25 -9.81 12.39
CA SER A 46 -16.86 -9.67 11.94
C SER A 46 -16.57 -8.28 11.37
N GLY A 47 -17.53 -7.65 10.68
CA GLY A 47 -17.40 -6.30 10.15
C GLY A 47 -17.17 -5.24 11.22
N ARG A 48 -17.84 -5.36 12.37
CA ARG A 48 -17.58 -4.45 13.51
C ARG A 48 -16.19 -4.64 14.09
N GLU A 49 -15.72 -5.88 14.18
CA GLU A 49 -14.34 -6.16 14.60
C GLU A 49 -13.32 -5.61 13.60
N MET A 50 -13.59 -5.69 12.29
CA MET A 50 -12.73 -5.09 11.26
C MET A 50 -12.61 -3.58 11.46
N ILE A 51 -13.71 -2.87 11.71
CA ILE A 51 -13.69 -1.43 12.01
C ILE A 51 -12.90 -1.16 13.29
N SER A 52 -13.18 -1.90 14.37
CA SER A 52 -12.47 -1.72 15.65
C SER A 52 -10.96 -1.91 15.49
N MET A 53 -10.52 -2.88 14.69
CA MET A 53 -9.11 -3.10 14.40
C MET A 53 -8.53 -2.00 13.51
N ALA A 54 -9.27 -1.52 12.51
CA ALA A 54 -8.84 -0.40 11.66
C ALA A 54 -8.65 0.89 12.48
N ASP A 55 -9.52 1.15 13.46
CA ASP A 55 -9.40 2.26 14.39
C ASP A 55 -8.13 2.15 15.25
N VAL A 56 -7.77 0.94 15.70
CA VAL A 56 -6.52 0.69 16.44
C VAL A 56 -5.31 0.99 15.55
N TYR A 57 -5.26 0.44 14.33
CA TYR A 57 -4.16 0.72 13.40
C TYR A 57 -4.04 2.20 13.05
N THR A 58 -5.17 2.91 12.94
CA THR A 58 -5.17 4.37 12.72
C THR A 58 -4.52 5.11 13.90
N LYS A 59 -4.83 4.71 15.15
CA LYS A 59 -4.23 5.29 16.37
C LYS A 59 -2.74 5.00 16.48
N GLU A 60 -2.30 3.83 16.02
CA GLU A 60 -0.90 3.42 15.97
C GLU A 60 -0.14 4.02 14.77
N ASN A 61 -0.80 4.84 13.95
CA ASN A 61 -0.27 5.42 12.71
C ASN A 61 0.16 4.36 11.68
N ASN A 62 -0.36 3.14 11.78
CA ASN A 62 -0.22 2.10 10.77
C ASN A 62 -1.31 2.26 9.70
N LEU A 63 -1.13 3.29 8.87
CA LEU A 63 -2.14 3.72 7.90
C LEU A 63 -2.42 2.70 6.80
N GLU A 64 -1.42 1.90 6.40
CA GLU A 64 -1.60 0.86 5.38
C GLU A 64 -2.56 -0.23 5.86
N GLN A 65 -2.35 -0.75 7.07
CA GLN A 65 -3.22 -1.80 7.63
C GLN A 65 -4.62 -1.26 7.95
N ALA A 66 -4.72 -0.02 8.44
CA ALA A 66 -6.01 0.64 8.64
C ALA A 66 -6.77 0.76 7.31
N TYR A 67 -6.10 1.23 6.24
CA TYR A 67 -6.70 1.36 4.92
C TYR A 67 -7.17 0.02 4.37
N ILE A 68 -6.34 -1.04 4.45
CA ILE A 68 -6.70 -2.38 4.00
C ILE A 68 -7.98 -2.86 4.70
N LEU A 69 -8.09 -2.68 6.02
CA LEU A 69 -9.26 -3.14 6.78
C LEU A 69 -10.53 -2.35 6.49
N TYR A 70 -10.44 -1.02 6.36
CA TYR A 70 -11.60 -0.22 5.96
C TYR A 70 -12.06 -0.55 4.54
N MET A 71 -11.13 -0.70 3.59
CA MET A 71 -11.45 -1.11 2.23
C MET A 71 -12.08 -2.51 2.21
N ARG A 72 -11.54 -3.45 2.99
CA ARG A 72 -12.09 -4.80 3.14
C ARG A 72 -13.50 -4.79 3.69
N PHE A 73 -13.77 -3.98 4.71
CA PHE A 73 -15.11 -3.76 5.24
C PHE A 73 -16.05 -3.21 4.16
N MET A 74 -15.64 -2.16 3.44
CA MET A 74 -16.45 -1.55 2.38
C MET A 74 -16.75 -2.55 1.25
N THR A 75 -15.75 -3.23 0.70
CA THR A 75 -15.94 -4.25 -0.34
C THR A 75 -16.86 -5.38 0.13
N LEU A 76 -16.69 -5.86 1.37
CA LEU A 76 -17.56 -6.89 1.93
C LEU A 76 -19.03 -6.45 1.87
N PHE A 77 -19.35 -5.27 2.39
CA PHE A 77 -20.74 -4.87 2.61
C PHE A 77 -21.39 -4.08 1.47
N LEU A 78 -20.61 -3.49 0.55
CA LEU A 78 -21.15 -2.82 -0.63
C LEU A 78 -21.31 -3.77 -1.81
N GLU A 79 -20.40 -4.73 -1.96
CA GLU A 79 -20.32 -5.57 -3.16
C GLU A 79 -20.76 -7.01 -2.84
N THR A 80 -20.04 -7.69 -1.92
CA THR A 80 -20.14 -9.15 -1.81
C THR A 80 -21.34 -9.64 -0.98
N ILE A 81 -21.67 -9.00 0.14
CA ILE A 81 -22.62 -9.56 1.13
C ILE A 81 -24.03 -9.74 0.57
N ASN A 82 -24.41 -8.94 -0.42
CA ASN A 82 -25.73 -8.97 -1.04
C ASN A 82 -25.94 -10.24 -1.90
N GLU A 83 -24.86 -10.90 -2.29
CA GLU A 83 -24.88 -12.17 -3.05
C GLU A 83 -25.06 -13.39 -2.14
N HIS A 84 -24.92 -13.23 -0.82
CA HIS A 84 -25.05 -14.33 0.12
C HIS A 84 -26.50 -14.88 0.15
N PRO A 85 -26.73 -16.20 0.07
CA PRO A 85 -28.08 -16.76 0.03
C PRO A 85 -28.92 -16.42 1.28
N ASP A 86 -28.26 -16.38 2.44
CA ASP A 86 -28.86 -16.01 3.74
C ASP A 86 -28.99 -14.49 3.98
N TYR A 87 -28.60 -13.63 3.02
CA TYR A 87 -28.60 -12.17 3.21
C TYR A 87 -29.98 -11.62 3.60
N LYS A 88 -31.05 -12.15 3.01
CA LYS A 88 -32.43 -11.70 3.27
C LYS A 88 -32.88 -11.98 4.70
N ASN A 89 -32.23 -12.91 5.40
CA ASN A 89 -32.54 -13.27 6.78
C ASN A 89 -31.78 -12.40 7.80
N VAL A 90 -30.90 -11.51 7.34
CA VAL A 90 -30.25 -10.53 8.22
C VAL A 90 -31.27 -9.48 8.65
N PRO A 91 -31.44 -9.23 9.97
CA PRO A 91 -32.36 -8.21 10.47
C PRO A 91 -32.14 -6.85 9.81
N ILE A 92 -33.23 -6.14 9.48
CA ILE A 92 -33.16 -4.83 8.83
C ILE A 92 -32.41 -3.82 9.70
N GLU A 93 -32.52 -3.93 11.02
CA GLU A 93 -31.83 -3.09 11.99
C GLU A 93 -30.31 -3.27 11.89
N GLU A 94 -29.82 -4.50 11.77
CA GLU A 94 -28.38 -4.76 11.60
C GLU A 94 -27.86 -4.23 10.26
N ARG A 95 -28.66 -4.36 9.19
CA ARG A 95 -28.33 -3.77 7.88
C ARG A 95 -28.26 -2.25 7.94
N ASN A 96 -29.22 -1.62 8.61
CA ASN A 96 -29.25 -0.16 8.79
C ASN A 96 -28.07 0.35 9.63
N LEU A 97 -27.71 -0.36 10.70
CA LEU A 97 -26.53 -0.02 11.50
C LEU A 97 -25.24 -0.12 10.67
N ASN A 98 -25.10 -1.20 9.90
CA ASN A 98 -23.96 -1.37 9.01
C ASN A 98 -23.88 -0.27 7.93
N TYR A 99 -25.01 0.14 7.39
CA TYR A 99 -25.06 1.24 6.42
C TYR A 99 -24.67 2.59 7.00
N ARG A 100 -24.98 2.85 8.29
CA ARG A 100 -24.47 4.03 9.00
C ARG A 100 -22.95 3.96 9.16
N ALA A 101 -22.43 2.80 9.57
CA ALA A 101 -20.98 2.59 9.68
C ALA A 101 -20.26 2.79 8.34
N LEU A 102 -20.83 2.32 7.22
CA LEU A 102 -20.28 2.58 5.89
C LEU A 102 -20.15 4.08 5.58
N ARG A 103 -21.14 4.89 5.95
CA ARG A 103 -21.09 6.36 5.76
C ARG A 103 -20.03 7.04 6.61
N GLU A 104 -19.76 6.51 7.80
CA GLU A 104 -18.71 7.02 8.70
C GLU A 104 -17.31 6.60 8.21
N VAL A 105 -17.16 5.36 7.75
CA VAL A 105 -15.88 4.80 7.29
C VAL A 105 -15.40 5.43 5.98
N LEU A 106 -16.30 5.73 5.05
CA LEU A 106 -15.96 6.30 3.73
C LEU A 106 -15.02 7.53 3.79
N PRO A 107 -15.38 8.63 4.51
CA PRO A 107 -14.50 9.80 4.60
C PRO A 107 -13.19 9.50 5.35
N ILE A 108 -13.19 8.56 6.30
CA ILE A 108 -11.98 8.15 7.03
C ILE A 108 -11.01 7.45 6.09
N ALA A 109 -11.50 6.49 5.30
CA ALA A 109 -10.69 5.76 4.33
C ALA A 109 -10.10 6.68 3.25
N GLU A 110 -10.87 7.65 2.76
CA GLU A 110 -10.37 8.62 1.78
C GLU A 110 -9.28 9.51 2.38
N ASN A 111 -9.45 9.98 3.62
CA ASN A 111 -8.41 10.75 4.31
C ASN A 111 -7.13 9.92 4.54
N ILE A 112 -7.24 8.64 4.88
CA ILE A 112 -6.08 7.76 5.03
C ILE A 112 -5.36 7.58 3.69
N LYS A 113 -6.10 7.38 2.60
CA LYS A 113 -5.55 7.29 1.24
C LYS A 113 -4.79 8.56 0.85
N THR A 114 -5.32 9.74 1.15
CA THR A 114 -4.62 11.02 0.93
C THR A 114 -3.28 11.05 1.67
N LYS A 115 -3.28 10.70 2.96
CA LYS A 115 -2.04 10.65 3.77
C LYS A 115 -1.02 9.65 3.23
N LEU A 116 -1.47 8.46 2.82
CA LEU A 116 -0.60 7.45 2.22
C LEU A 116 0.01 7.95 0.90
N LEU A 117 -0.78 8.61 0.05
CA LEU A 117 -0.28 9.19 -1.20
C LEU A 117 0.78 10.28 -0.95
N GLU A 118 0.58 11.14 0.05
CA GLU A 118 1.57 12.15 0.45
C GLU A 118 2.88 11.49 0.94
N GLN A 119 2.76 10.48 1.81
CA GLN A 119 3.90 9.73 2.34
C GLN A 119 4.67 9.02 1.23
N TYR A 120 3.97 8.31 0.35
CA TYR A 120 4.59 7.59 -0.76
C TYR A 120 5.20 8.53 -1.80
N SER A 121 4.56 9.67 -2.09
CA SER A 121 5.12 10.67 -3.01
C SER A 121 6.46 11.17 -2.50
N THR A 122 6.52 11.53 -1.22
CA THR A 122 7.76 11.98 -0.56
C THR A 122 8.85 10.91 -0.64
N GLN A 123 8.51 9.65 -0.33
CA GLN A 123 9.46 8.53 -0.38
C GLN A 123 9.97 8.27 -1.81
N TYR A 124 9.07 8.33 -2.78
CA TYR A 124 9.37 8.09 -4.19
C TYR A 124 10.27 9.18 -4.78
N GLU A 125 10.01 10.46 -4.48
CA GLU A 125 10.87 11.58 -4.87
C GLU A 125 12.30 11.42 -4.33
N LEU A 126 12.44 11.13 -3.03
CA LEU A 126 13.74 10.87 -2.41
C LEU A 126 14.47 9.67 -3.03
N TYR A 127 13.73 8.66 -3.51
CA TYR A 127 14.31 7.54 -4.23
C TYR A 127 14.81 7.98 -5.62
N GLN A 128 14.02 8.75 -6.38
CA GLN A 128 14.43 9.24 -7.70
C GLN A 128 15.68 10.12 -7.61
N GLU A 129 15.74 11.04 -6.65
CA GLU A 129 16.91 11.89 -6.42
C GLU A 129 18.16 11.06 -6.10
N ARG A 130 18.05 10.05 -5.22
CA ARG A 130 19.16 9.15 -4.88
C ARG A 130 19.63 8.39 -6.11
N LYS A 131 18.70 7.86 -6.92
CA LYS A 131 19.02 7.14 -8.16
C LYS A 131 19.77 8.03 -9.16
N VAL A 132 19.30 9.26 -9.36
CA VAL A 132 19.98 10.24 -10.24
C VAL A 132 21.37 10.56 -9.71
N ASN A 133 21.52 10.83 -8.42
CA ASN A 133 22.82 11.14 -7.81
C ASN A 133 23.82 9.98 -7.96
N ILE A 134 23.39 8.74 -7.75
CA ILE A 134 24.22 7.54 -7.95
C ILE A 134 24.62 7.41 -9.42
N PHE A 135 23.68 7.61 -10.34
CA PHE A 135 23.94 7.55 -11.78
C PHE A 135 24.97 8.60 -12.20
N LEU A 136 24.82 9.86 -11.78
CA LEU A 136 25.76 10.95 -12.09
C LEU A 136 27.17 10.69 -11.52
N ARG A 137 27.27 10.18 -10.29
CA ARG A 137 28.55 9.78 -9.70
C ARG A 137 29.24 8.69 -10.51
N THR A 138 28.47 7.70 -10.94
CA THR A 138 28.96 6.57 -11.75
C THR A 138 29.47 7.05 -13.11
N LEU A 139 28.73 7.94 -13.77
CA LEU A 139 29.17 8.56 -15.02
C LEU A 139 30.46 9.36 -14.82
N ASN A 140 30.51 10.26 -13.84
CA ASN A 140 31.70 11.07 -13.56
C ASN A 140 32.94 10.21 -13.29
N PHE A 141 32.80 9.12 -12.54
CA PHE A 141 33.88 8.16 -12.32
C PHE A 141 34.33 7.49 -13.62
N SER A 142 33.38 7.05 -14.46
CA SER A 142 33.67 6.45 -15.77
C SER A 142 34.39 7.43 -16.69
N TYR A 143 33.92 8.68 -16.81
CA TYR A 143 34.57 9.73 -17.60
C TYR A 143 35.98 10.04 -17.07
N SER A 144 36.16 10.18 -15.75
CA SER A 144 37.50 10.40 -15.19
C SER A 144 38.47 9.25 -15.52
N LYS A 145 38.00 8.01 -15.47
CA LYS A 145 38.81 6.83 -15.80
C LYS A 145 39.17 6.78 -17.29
N THR A 146 38.26 7.13 -18.20
CA THR A 146 38.56 7.18 -19.64
C THR A 146 39.56 8.28 -19.97
N LEU A 147 39.44 9.48 -19.36
CA LEU A 147 40.42 10.56 -19.54
C LEU A 147 41.82 10.18 -19.04
N LEU A 148 41.92 9.48 -17.90
CA LEU A 148 43.19 8.99 -17.39
C LEU A 148 43.83 7.96 -18.33
N CYS A 149 43.03 7.05 -18.90
CA CYS A 149 43.52 6.10 -19.90
C CYS A 149 43.93 6.76 -21.22
N SER A 150 43.26 7.83 -21.68
CA SER A 150 43.63 8.51 -22.93
C SER A 150 44.91 9.36 -22.79
N ASN A 151 45.15 9.95 -21.60
CA ASN A 151 46.37 10.74 -21.35
C ASN A 151 47.64 9.88 -21.15
N SER A 152 47.51 8.59 -20.82
CA SER A 152 48.69 7.71 -20.71
C SER A 152 49.23 7.24 -22.07
N TYR A 153 48.52 7.48 -23.18
CA TYR A 153 49.01 7.17 -24.54
C TYR A 153 49.81 8.32 -25.17
N PHE A 154 49.84 9.51 -24.55
CA PHE A 154 50.51 10.68 -25.12
C PHE A 154 51.91 10.96 -24.52
N SER A 155 52.38 10.14 -23.59
CA SER A 155 53.67 10.31 -22.89
C SER A 155 54.80 9.37 -23.33
N VAL A 156 54.74 8.82 -24.57
CA VAL A 156 55.79 7.96 -25.16
C VAL A 156 56.23 8.45 -26.56
N LEU A 157 56.16 9.76 -26.83
CA LEU A 157 56.79 10.40 -28.00
C LEU A 157 57.81 11.43 -27.50
#